data_AF-A0A2V5KHA3-F1
#
_entry.id   AF-A0A2V5KHA3-F1
#
_cell.length_a   1.000
_cell.length_b   1.000
_cell.length_c   1.000
_cell.angle_alpha   90.00
_cell.angle_beta   90.00
_cell.angle_gamma   90.00
#
_symmetry.space_group_name_H-M   'P 1'
#
loop_
_entity.id
_entity.type
_entity.pdbx_description
1 polymer ?
#
loop_
_entity_poly.entity_id
_entity_poly.type
_entity_poly.pdbx_seq_one_letter_code
_entity_poly.pdbx_strand_id
1 'polypeptide(L)'
;MKCAEVRKFIRLYLDSELDAKHSFEVEQHLESCAECAGLFEAEKKFDERLGRFLRHGQMTRPFWKKIEALVAPRPFAKAKILWPLALAASLVIAAGTVLVARSRPLDLA
;
A
#
# COMPACT_ATOMS: atom_id res chain seq x y z
N MET A 1 5.55 23.24 -26.30
CA MET A 1 5.56 22.08 -27.22
C MET A 1 4.68 22.37 -28.45
N LYS A 2 4.91 21.72 -29.61
CA LYS A 2 4.07 21.90 -30.82
C LYS A 2 2.86 20.96 -30.80
N CYS A 3 1.76 21.33 -31.46
CA CYS A 3 0.54 20.50 -31.51
C CYS A 3 0.80 19.07 -31.99
N ALA A 4 1.67 18.88 -32.99
CA ALA A 4 2.01 17.55 -33.53
C ALA A 4 2.70 16.63 -32.51
N GLU A 5 3.42 17.21 -31.54
CA GLU A 5 4.05 16.47 -30.45
C GLU A 5 3.02 16.15 -29.37
N VAL A 6 2.20 17.14 -29.00
CA VAL A 6 1.14 17.00 -27.97
C VAL A 6 0.18 15.89 -28.34
N ARG A 7 -0.24 15.83 -29.61
CA ARG A 7 -1.14 14.78 -30.11
C ARG A 7 -0.59 13.37 -29.94
N LYS A 8 0.75 13.19 -29.93
CA LYS A 8 1.37 11.88 -29.65
C LYS A 8 1.39 11.55 -28.16
N PHE A 9 1.38 12.57 -27.31
CA PHE A 9 1.48 12.44 -25.86
C PHE A 9 0.14 12.49 -25.12
N ILE A 10 -0.95 12.91 -25.78
CA ILE A 10 -2.28 13.06 -25.15
C ILE A 10 -2.70 11.80 -24.36
N ARG A 11 -2.55 10.60 -24.94
CA ARG A 11 -2.94 9.34 -24.27
C ARG A 11 -2.03 9.00 -23.11
N LEU A 12 -0.72 9.09 -23.32
CA LEU A 12 0.27 8.87 -22.26
C LEU A 12 0.08 9.85 -21.09
N TYR A 13 -0.28 11.10 -21.37
CA TYR A 13 -0.60 12.10 -20.37
C TYR A 13 -1.86 11.71 -19.58
N LEU A 14 -2.91 11.29 -20.28
CA LEU A 14 -4.16 10.82 -19.68
C LEU A 14 -3.93 9.61 -18.75
N ASP A 15 -3.07 8.68 -19.17
CA ASP A 15 -2.70 7.48 -18.41
C ASP A 15 -1.62 7.73 -17.34
N SER A 16 -1.13 8.97 -17.21
CA SER A 16 -0.07 9.36 -16.27
C SER A 16 1.26 8.62 -16.49
N GLU A 17 1.59 8.29 -17.74
CA GLU A 17 2.79 7.56 -18.16
C GLU A 17 3.95 8.46 -18.60
N LEU A 18 3.73 9.77 -18.70
CA LEU A 18 4.77 10.72 -19.05
C LEU A 18 5.66 11.05 -17.84
N ASP A 19 6.93 11.37 -18.11
CA ASP A 19 7.78 11.98 -17.09
C ASP A 19 7.28 13.40 -16.70
N ALA A 20 7.82 13.93 -15.61
CA ALA A 20 7.39 15.21 -15.06
C ALA A 20 7.57 16.39 -16.04
N LYS A 21 8.63 16.36 -16.87
CA LYS A 21 8.90 17.43 -17.83
C LYS A 21 7.87 17.42 -18.94
N HIS A 22 7.65 16.27 -19.57
CA HIS A 22 6.69 16.14 -20.66
C HIS A 22 5.25 16.34 -20.16
N SER A 23 4.94 15.93 -18.94
CA SER A 23 3.64 16.19 -18.31
C SER A 23 3.37 17.69 -18.21
N PHE A 24 4.34 18.47 -17.71
CA PHE A 24 4.23 19.93 -17.59
C PHE A 24 4.12 20.62 -18.97
N GLU A 25 4.92 20.18 -19.94
CA GLU A 25 4.89 20.75 -21.29
C GLU A 25 3.57 20.48 -22.03
N VAL A 26 2.95 19.32 -21.80
CA VAL A 26 1.62 18.99 -22.31
C VAL A 26 0.56 19.83 -21.61
N GLU A 27 0.57 19.92 -20.29
CA GLU A 27 -0.38 20.71 -19.49
C GLU A 27 -0.41 22.17 -19.95
N GLN A 28 0.74 22.83 -20.02
CA GLN A 28 0.85 24.22 -20.50
C GLN A 28 0.33 24.40 -21.93
N HIS A 29 0.50 23.38 -22.79
CA HIS A 29 -0.04 23.44 -24.15
C HIS A 29 -1.56 23.29 -24.18
N LEU A 30 -2.13 22.40 -23.35
CA LEU A 30 -3.58 22.23 -23.26
C LEU A 30 -4.27 23.50 -22.74
N GLU A 31 -3.64 24.25 -21.85
CA GLU A 31 -4.15 25.55 -21.37
C GLU A 31 -4.17 26.63 -22.46
N SER A 32 -3.26 26.56 -23.44
CA SER A 32 -3.08 27.61 -24.45
C SER A 32 -3.61 27.24 -25.84
N CYS A 33 -3.94 25.98 -26.10
CA CYS A 33 -4.39 25.49 -27.40
C CYS A 33 -5.75 24.79 -27.33
N ALA A 34 -6.80 25.51 -27.78
CA ALA A 34 -8.18 24.99 -27.78
C ALA A 34 -8.36 23.72 -28.63
N GLU A 35 -7.61 23.56 -29.72
CA GLU A 35 -7.69 22.37 -30.57
C GLU A 35 -7.19 21.12 -29.82
N CYS A 36 -6.01 21.21 -29.19
CA CYS A 36 -5.45 20.12 -28.42
C CYS A 36 -6.25 19.83 -27.15
N ALA A 37 -6.78 20.87 -26.48
CA ALA A 37 -7.71 20.71 -25.36
C ALA A 37 -8.99 19.95 -25.77
N GLY A 38 -9.54 20.27 -26.94
CA GLY A 38 -10.70 19.56 -27.49
C GLY A 38 -10.41 18.09 -27.79
N LEU A 39 -9.24 17.77 -28.34
CA LEU A 39 -8.80 16.40 -28.57
C LEU A 39 -8.62 15.62 -27.26
N PHE A 40 -7.98 16.25 -26.26
CA PHE A 40 -7.81 15.66 -24.93
C PHE A 40 -9.15 15.33 -24.27
N GLU A 41 -10.11 16.26 -24.29
CA GLU A 41 -11.44 16.03 -23.74
C GLU A 41 -12.23 14.94 -24.49
N ALA A 42 -12.01 14.79 -25.80
CA ALA A 42 -12.62 13.72 -26.58
C ALA A 42 -12.08 12.33 -26.17
N GLU A 43 -10.76 12.19 -26.03
CA GLU A 43 -10.10 10.96 -25.58
C GLU A 43 -10.51 10.61 -24.15
N LYS A 44 -10.52 11.59 -23.23
CA LYS A 44 -10.99 11.41 -21.86
C LYS A 44 -12.43 10.89 -21.78
N LYS A 45 -13.34 11.47 -22.55
CA LYS A 45 -14.75 11.00 -22.61
C LYS A 45 -14.87 9.60 -23.18
N PHE A 46 -14.01 9.23 -24.13
CA PHE A 46 -13.97 7.88 -24.68
C PHE A 46 -13.55 6.87 -23.62
N ASP A 47 -12.46 7.15 -22.89
CA ASP A 47 -11.96 6.28 -21.81
C ASP A 47 -12.94 6.14 -20.65
N GLU A 48 -13.61 7.23 -20.27
CA GLU A 48 -14.67 7.15 -19.25
C GLU A 48 -15.82 6.23 -19.67
N ARG A 49 -16.25 6.30 -20.94
CA ARG A 49 -17.31 5.43 -21.49
C ARG A 49 -16.87 3.99 -21.54
N LEU A 50 -15.67 3.74 -22.06
CA LEU A 50 -15.08 2.41 -22.14
C LEU A 50 -14.93 1.80 -20.74
N GLY A 51 -14.39 2.56 -19.80
CA GLY A 51 -14.23 2.15 -18.41
C GLY A 51 -15.57 1.81 -17.74
N ARG A 52 -16.64 2.58 -17.95
CA ARG A 52 -17.98 2.24 -17.44
C ARG A 52 -18.50 0.91 -17.99
N PHE A 53 -18.25 0.65 -19.27
CA PHE A 53 -18.64 -0.61 -19.91
C PHE A 53 -17.81 -1.79 -19.39
N LEU A 54 -16.50 -1.65 -19.30
CA LEU A 54 -15.60 -2.71 -18.82
C LEU A 54 -15.81 -3.02 -17.33
N ARG A 55 -16.11 -2.01 -16.51
CA ARG A 55 -16.40 -2.19 -15.06
C ARG A 55 -17.76 -2.82 -14.77
N HIS A 56 -18.62 -3.06 -15.76
CA HIS A 56 -19.88 -3.78 -15.56
C HIS A 56 -19.71 -5.28 -15.31
N GLY A 57 -18.49 -5.83 -15.39
CA GLY A 57 -18.21 -7.19 -14.94
C GLY A 57 -18.44 -7.32 -13.42
N GLN A 58 -19.39 -8.17 -13.02
CA GLN A 58 -19.64 -8.42 -11.59
C GLN A 58 -18.46 -9.15 -10.95
N MET A 59 -17.59 -8.42 -10.23
CA MET A 59 -16.72 -9.05 -9.24
C MET A 59 -17.58 -9.55 -8.09
N THR A 60 -17.83 -10.86 -8.07
CA THR A 60 -18.67 -11.50 -7.05
C THR A 60 -18.01 -11.35 -5.66
N ARG A 61 -18.82 -11.24 -4.60
CA ARG A 61 -18.30 -11.22 -3.21
C ARG A 61 -17.30 -12.35 -2.90
N PRO A 62 -17.50 -13.60 -3.35
CA PRO A 62 -16.52 -14.67 -3.16
C PRO A 62 -15.15 -14.38 -3.78
N PHE A 63 -15.11 -13.72 -4.94
CA PHE A 63 -13.86 -13.33 -5.58
C PHE A 63 -13.10 -12.29 -4.73
N TRP A 64 -13.81 -11.26 -4.24
CA TRP A 64 -13.20 -10.24 -3.37
C TRP A 64 -12.60 -10.82 -2.10
N LYS A 65 -13.33 -11.72 -1.41
CA LYS A 65 -12.79 -12.42 -0.22
C LYS A 65 -11.49 -13.18 -0.51
N LYS A 66 -11.37 -13.76 -1.71
CA LYS A 66 -10.15 -14.45 -2.13
C LYS A 66 -8.98 -13.48 -2.31
N ILE A 67 -9.22 -12.34 -2.96
CA ILE A 67 -8.19 -11.30 -3.14
C ILE A 67 -7.76 -10.70 -1.80
N GLU A 68 -8.72 -10.38 -0.92
CA GLU A 68 -8.44 -9.90 0.43
C GLU A 68 -7.54 -10.86 1.20
N ALA A 69 -7.82 -12.16 1.16
CA ALA A 69 -6.99 -13.18 1.81
C ALA A 69 -5.55 -13.26 1.25
N LEU A 70 -5.35 -12.93 -0.04
CA LEU A 70 -4.01 -12.93 -0.67
C LEU A 70 -3.17 -11.71 -0.29
N VAL A 71 -3.80 -10.56 -0.07
CA VAL A 71 -3.11 -9.29 0.24
C VAL A 71 -3.07 -9.01 1.75
N ALA A 72 -3.90 -9.70 2.54
CA ALA A 72 -3.94 -9.52 3.98
C ALA A 72 -2.54 -9.71 4.61
N PRO A 73 -2.11 -8.79 5.49
CA PRO A 73 -0.83 -8.91 6.16
C PRO A 73 -0.82 -10.20 6.98
N ARG A 74 0.26 -10.99 6.87
CA ARG A 74 0.43 -12.17 7.71
C ARG A 74 0.43 -11.71 9.18
N PRO A 75 -0.48 -12.20 10.04
CA PRO A 75 -0.44 -11.83 11.44
C PRO A 75 0.90 -12.30 12.03
N PHE A 76 1.64 -11.38 12.65
CA PHE A 76 2.85 -11.69 13.39
C PHE A 76 2.47 -12.52 14.63
N ALA A 77 2.32 -13.84 14.44
CA ALA A 77 1.93 -14.79 15.48
C ALA A 77 3.03 -15.07 16.52
N LYS A 78 4.17 -14.36 16.49
CA LYS A 78 5.34 -14.71 17.29
C LYS A 78 5.31 -14.17 18.72
N ALA A 79 4.56 -13.10 19.00
CA ALA A 79 4.53 -12.50 20.33
C ALA A 79 3.71 -13.30 21.36
N LYS A 80 2.61 -13.95 20.95
CA LYS A 80 1.77 -14.73 21.87
C LYS A 80 2.37 -16.07 22.30
N ILE A 81 3.28 -16.64 21.51
CA ILE A 81 3.85 -17.98 21.77
C ILE A 81 4.96 -17.93 22.83
N LEU A 82 5.68 -16.81 22.96
CA LEU A 82 6.85 -16.70 23.85
C LEU A 82 6.52 -16.16 25.25
N TRP A 83 5.33 -15.58 25.47
CA TRP A 83 4.93 -15.05 26.78
C TRP A 83 4.89 -16.10 27.91
N PRO A 84 4.37 -17.33 27.73
CA PRO A 84 4.36 -18.32 28.82
C PRO A 84 5.78 -18.75 29.23
N LEU A 85 6.74 -18.79 28.30
CA LEU A 85 8.15 -19.07 28.57
C LEU A 85 8.81 -17.95 29.38
N ALA A 86 8.50 -16.69 29.07
CA ALA A 86 8.98 -15.54 29.84
C ALA A 86 8.43 -15.53 31.28
N LEU A 87 7.16 -15.92 31.47
CA LEU A 87 6.55 -16.07 32.79
C LEU A 87 7.18 -17.20 33.61
N ALA A 88 7.48 -18.34 32.98
CA ALA A 88 8.15 -19.45 33.66
C ALA A 88 9.58 -19.06 34.11
N ALA A 89 10.33 -18.37 33.25
CA ALA A 89 11.69 -17.91 33.58
C ALA A 89 11.70 -16.91 34.74
N SER A 90 10.75 -15.97 34.81
CA SER A 90 10.70 -14.99 35.90
C SER A 90 10.42 -15.63 37.27
N LEU A 91 9.56 -16.66 37.32
CA LEU A 91 9.29 -17.40 38.56
C LEU A 91 10.53 -18.17 39.05
N VAL A 92 11.30 -18.77 38.15
CA VAL A 92 12.54 -19.48 38.51
C VAL A 92 13.58 -18.52 39.08
N ILE A 93 13.75 -17.35 38.45
CA ILE A 93 14.69 -16.32 38.93
C ILE A 93 14.25 -15.81 40.32
N ALA A 94 12.96 -15.51 40.51
CA ALA A 94 12.43 -15.05 41.79
C ALA A 94 12.57 -16.11 42.91
N ALA A 95 12.31 -17.38 42.62
CA ALA A 95 12.51 -18.46 43.56
C ALA A 95 13.99 -18.61 43.94
N GLY A 96 14.89 -18.55 42.95
CA GLY A 96 16.33 -18.62 43.17
C GLY A 96 16.88 -17.46 44.02
N THR A 97 16.44 -16.23 43.77
CA THR A 97 16.87 -15.06 44.57
C THR A 97 16.37 -15.14 46.00
N VAL A 98 15.13 -15.60 46.23
CA VAL A 98 14.59 -15.84 47.58
C VAL A 98 15.39 -16.92 48.31
N LEU A 99 15.75 -18.01 47.63
CA LEU A 99 16.47 -19.13 48.24
C LEU A 99 17.90 -18.74 48.65
N VAL A 100 18.61 -18.00 47.79
CA VAL A 100 19.93 -17.43 48.09
C VAL A 100 19.88 -16.39 49.21
N ALA A 101 18.85 -15.54 49.23
CA ALA A 101 18.68 -14.56 50.30
C ALA A 101 18.39 -15.24 51.65
N ARG A 102 17.71 -16.39 51.65
CA ARG A 102 17.40 -17.15 52.86
C ARG A 102 18.55 -18.03 53.35
N SER A 103 19.50 -18.41 52.50
CA SER A 103 20.70 -19.16 52.90
C SER A 103 21.78 -18.27 53.50
N ARG A 104 21.91 -17.01 53.04
CA ARG A 104 22.87 -16.03 53.59
C ARG A 104 22.76 -15.71 55.10
N PRO A 105 21.59 -15.66 55.75
CA PRO A 105 21.52 -15.46 57.21
C PRO A 105 21.99 -16.67 58.03
N LEU A 106 22.20 -17.84 57.42
CA LEU A 106 22.71 -19.04 58.11
C LEU A 106 24.24 -19.15 58.10
N ASP A 107 24.94 -18.33 57.30
CA ASP A 107 26.41 -18.32 57.17
C ASP A 107 27.12 -17.26 58.06
N LEU A 108 26.37 -16.59 58.95
CA LEU A 108 26.93 -15.66 59.95
C LEU A 108 26.67 -16.20 61.36
N ALA A 109 27.36 -17.29 61.71
CA ALA A 109 27.52 -17.81 63.07
C ALA A 109 28.96 -18.28 63.29
#